data_AF-A0A0R3ABG8-F1
#
_entry.id   AF-A0A0R3ABG8-F1
#
_cell.length_a   1.000
_cell.length_b   1.000
_cell.length_c   1.000
_cell.angle_alpha   90.00
_cell.angle_beta   90.00
_cell.angle_gamma   90.00
#
_symmetry.space_group_name_H-M   'P 1'
#
loop_
_entity.id
_entity.type
_entity.pdbx_description
1 polymer ?
#
loop_
_entity_poly.entity_id
_entity_poly.type
_entity_poly.pdbx_seq_one_letter_code
_entity_poly.pdbx_strand_id
1 'polypeptide(L)' 'MSKVTTSPPTTLFTVVPDTPTETLLINSYETVCSVSTLLLDLSDDLTGKHRDVALAIHQLSELSVLLVGKAMDQHTPRC' A
#
# COMPACT_ATOMS: atom_id res chain seq x y z
N MET A 1 38.33 14.92 16.78
CA MET A 1 38.14 13.57 16.21
C MET A 1 36.88 12.98 16.82
N SER A 2 35.74 13.08 16.14
CA SER A 2 34.49 12.45 16.57
C SER A 2 34.40 11.06 15.93
N LYS A 3 34.35 10.03 16.77
CA LYS A 3 34.20 8.63 16.36
C LYS A 3 32.78 8.44 15.82
N VAL A 4 32.63 8.46 14.49
CA VAL A 4 31.41 8.00 13.82
C VAL A 4 31.36 6.49 13.99
N THR A 5 30.50 6.03 14.90
CA THR A 5 30.21 4.60 15.05
C THR A 5 29.05 4.30 14.10
N THR A 6 29.36 3.94 12.85
CA THR A 6 28.37 3.48 11.88
C THR A 6 28.00 2.04 12.22
N SER A 7 26.90 1.87 12.97
CA SER A 7 26.17 0.61 12.97
C SER A 7 25.71 0.30 11.53
N PRO A 8 25.70 -0.98 11.10
CA PRO A 8 25.16 -1.31 9.80
C PRO A 8 23.70 -0.82 9.72
N PRO A 9 23.26 -0.25 8.58
CA PRO A 9 21.90 0.22 8.45
C PRO A 9 20.95 -0.98 8.63
N THR A 10 20.22 -1.00 9.74
CA THR A 10 19.18 -1.99 10.05
C THR A 10 17.88 -1.75 9.28
N THR A 11 17.81 -0.68 8.48
CA THR A 11 16.61 -0.22 7.80
C THR A 11 16.83 -0.25 6.29
N LEU A 12 16.10 -1.14 5.59
CA LEU A 12 16.16 -1.27 4.13
C LEU A 12 15.26 -0.26 3.40
N PHE A 13 14.17 0.18 4.04
CA PHE A 13 13.20 1.11 3.44
C PHE A 13 12.88 2.24 4.41
N THR A 14 12.84 3.46 3.91
CA THR A 14 12.37 4.65 4.64
C THR A 14 11.43 5.44 3.75
N VAL A 15 10.45 6.11 4.37
CA VAL A 15 9.70 7.18 3.71
C VAL A 15 10.56 8.44 3.80
N VAL A 16 10.71 9.17 2.69
CA VAL A 16 11.50 10.41 2.67
C VAL A 16 10.76 11.47 3.50
N PRO A 17 11.45 12.20 4.41
CA PRO A 17 10.84 13.31 5.13
C PRO A 17 10.28 14.36 4.16
N ASP A 18 9.20 15.03 4.56
CA ASP A 18 8.53 16.07 3.75
C ASP A 18 8.02 15.60 2.38
N THR A 19 7.86 14.29 2.17
CA THR A 19 7.20 13.75 0.97
C THR A 19 5.78 14.32 0.86
N PRO A 20 5.39 14.86 -0.31
CA PRO A 20 4.04 15.37 -0.51
C PRO A 20 2.97 14.31 -0.20
N THR A 21 1.89 14.72 0.45
CA THR A 21 0.75 13.82 0.75
C THR A 21 0.22 13.16 -0.51
N GLU A 22 0.15 13.88 -1.62
CA GLU A 22 -0.24 13.32 -2.92
C GLU A 22 0.64 12.13 -3.33
N THR A 23 1.97 12.26 -3.22
CA THR A 23 2.91 11.18 -3.53
C THR A 23 2.71 9.98 -2.60
N LEU A 24 2.46 10.22 -1.30
CA LEU A 24 2.17 9.14 -0.35
C LEU A 24 0.86 8.43 -0.68
N LEU A 25 -0.18 9.17 -1.08
CA LEU A 25 -1.48 8.63 -1.46
C LEU A 25 -1.40 7.83 -2.76
N ILE A 26 -0.68 8.31 -3.78
CA ILE A 26 -0.47 7.58 -5.04
C ILE A 26 0.26 6.26 -4.77
N ASN A 27 1.36 6.28 -4.03
CA ASN A 27 2.10 5.06 -3.69
C ASN A 27 1.24 4.09 -2.88
N SER A 28 0.41 4.61 -1.97
CA SER A 28 -0.53 3.80 -1.19
C SER A 28 -1.60 3.18 -2.09
N TYR A 29 -2.17 3.95 -3.03
CA TYR A 29 -3.15 3.47 -3.99
C TYR A 29 -2.60 2.33 -4.85
N GLU A 30 -1.41 2.53 -5.43
CA GLU A 30 -0.74 1.52 -6.26
C GLU A 30 -0.37 0.26 -5.46
N THR A 31 0.09 0.43 -4.22
CA THR A 31 0.43 -0.69 -3.34
C THR A 31 -0.82 -1.53 -3.02
N VAL A 32 -1.91 -0.89 -2.62
CA VAL A 32 -3.16 -1.60 -2.28
C VAL A 32 -3.80 -2.24 -3.52
N CYS A 33 -3.75 -1.57 -4.67
CA CYS A 33 -4.20 -2.13 -5.94
C CYS A 33 -3.41 -3.41 -6.29
N SER A 34 -2.08 -3.37 -6.12
CA SER A 34 -1.21 -4.54 -6.33
C SER A 34 -1.56 -5.69 -5.38
N VAL A 35 -1.79 -5.39 -4.09
CA VAL A 35 -2.25 -6.38 -3.11
C VAL A 35 -3.60 -6.98 -3.52
N SER A 36 -4.52 -6.15 -4.01
CA SER A 36 -5.83 -6.60 -4.46
C SER A 36 -5.74 -7.62 -5.61
N THR A 37 -4.89 -7.36 -6.60
CA THR A 37 -4.61 -8.30 -7.69
C THR A 37 -3.98 -9.59 -7.19
N LEU A 38 -2.96 -9.51 -6.33
CA LEU A 38 -2.29 -10.70 -5.78
C LEU A 38 -3.23 -11.57 -4.94
N LEU A 39 -4.21 -10.97 -4.25
CA LEU A 39 -5.22 -11.70 -3.50
C LEU A 39 -6.20 -12.45 -4.40
N LEU A 40 -6.54 -11.90 -5.57
CA LEU A 40 -7.34 -12.62 -6.57
C LEU A 40 -6.56 -13.81 -7.13
N ASP A 41 -5.32 -13.58 -7.57
CA ASP A 41 -4.45 -14.65 -8.08
C ASP A 41 -4.28 -15.77 -7.03
N LEU A 42 -4.02 -15.39 -5.77
CA LEU A 42 -3.93 -16.36 -4.67
C LEU A 42 -5.26 -17.08 -4.42
N SER A 43 -6.40 -16.41 -4.57
CA SER A 43 -7.71 -17.02 -4.33
C SER A 43 -8.04 -18.12 -5.33
N ASP A 44 -7.46 -18.09 -6.53
CA ASP A 44 -7.62 -19.13 -7.56
C ASP A 44 -6.87 -20.42 -7.19
N ASP A 45 -5.76 -20.31 -6.45
CA ASP A 45 -4.97 -21.44 -5.95
C ASP A 45 -5.52 -22.04 -4.64
N LEU A 46 -6.49 -21.38 -4.00
CA LEU A 46 -7.06 -21.79 -2.71
C LEU A 46 -8.45 -22.43 -2.85
N THR A 47 -8.86 -23.20 -1.84
CA THR A 47 -10.21 -23.79 -1.79
C THR A 47 -10.84 -23.66 -0.40
N GLY A 48 -12.17 -23.79 -0.34
CA GLY A 48 -12.95 -23.73 0.89
C GLY A 48 -12.72 -22.45 1.68
N LYS A 49 -12.63 -22.59 3.02
CA LYS A 49 -12.53 -21.45 3.94
C LYS A 49 -11.35 -20.51 3.66
N HIS A 50 -10.22 -21.02 3.17
CA HIS A 50 -9.05 -20.18 2.90
C HIS A 50 -9.26 -19.29 1.68
N ARG A 51 -9.94 -19.80 0.64
CA ARG A 51 -10.36 -18.99 -0.50
C ARG A 51 -11.35 -17.90 -0.08
N ASP A 52 -12.32 -18.24 0.76
CA ASP A 52 -13.30 -17.27 1.27
C ASP A 52 -12.62 -16.14 2.06
N VAL A 53 -11.60 -16.47 2.86
CA VAL A 53 -10.78 -15.48 3.57
C VAL A 53 -9.99 -14.61 2.60
N ALA A 54 -9.32 -15.19 1.59
CA ALA A 54 -8.58 -14.43 0.58
C ALA A 54 -9.50 -13.44 -0.17
N LEU A 55 -10.68 -13.88 -0.58
CA LEU A 55 -11.69 -13.05 -1.23
C LEU A 55 -12.24 -11.95 -0.31
N ALA A 56 -12.41 -12.23 0.98
CA ALA A 56 -12.80 -11.21 1.94
C ALA A 56 -11.74 -10.11 2.09
N ILE A 57 -10.45 -10.48 2.13
CA ILE A 57 -9.34 -9.51 2.18
C ILE A 57 -9.24 -8.74 0.85
N HIS A 58 -9.47 -9.40 -0.28
CA HIS A 58 -9.55 -8.74 -1.58
C HIS A 58 -10.64 -7.65 -1.58
N GLN A 59 -11.85 -7.98 -1.11
CA GLN A 59 -12.94 -7.01 -1.00
C GLN A 59 -12.58 -5.81 -0.10
N LEU A 60 -11.90 -6.05 1.04
CA LEU A 60 -11.41 -4.98 1.92
C LEU A 60 -10.33 -4.12 1.25
N SER A 61 -9.50 -4.72 0.39
CA SER A 61 -8.48 -4.03 -0.40
C SER A 61 -9.14 -3.11 -1.43
N GLU A 62 -10.17 -3.59 -2.16
CA GLU A 62 -10.96 -2.78 -3.09
C GLU A 62 -11.62 -1.57 -2.38
N LEU A 63 -12.20 -1.77 -1.19
CA LEU A 63 -12.75 -0.67 -0.40
C LEU A 63 -11.67 0.35 -0.01
N SER A 64 -10.47 -0.12 0.30
CA SER A 64 -9.33 0.75 0.62
C SER A 64 -8.88 1.56 -0.61
N VAL A 65 -8.86 0.95 -1.80
CA VAL A 65 -8.59 1.65 -3.07
C VAL A 65 -9.59 2.79 -3.29
N LEU A 66 -10.88 2.57 -3.05
CA LEU A 66 -11.91 3.62 -3.17
C LEU A 66 -11.69 4.77 -2.18
N LEU A 67 -11.32 4.46 -0.93
CA LEU A 67 -11.05 5.47 0.09
C LEU A 67 -9.81 6.30 -0.25
N VAL A 68 -8.72 5.67 -0.69
CA VAL A 68 -7.49 6.36 -1.09
C VAL A 68 -7.72 7.16 -2.37
N GLY A 69 -8.44 6.62 -3.36
CA GLY A 69 -8.85 7.32 -4.56
C GLY A 69 -9.60 8.61 -4.24
N LYS A 70 -10.59 8.53 -3.34
CA LYS A 70 -11.32 9.71 -2.87
C LYS A 70 -10.43 10.72 -2.15
N ALA A 71 -9.46 10.26 -1.36
CA ALA A 71 -8.50 11.15 -0.71
C ALA A 71 -7.62 11.89 -1.75
N MET A 72 -7.16 11.19 -2.79
CA MET A 72 -6.42 11.81 -3.90
C MET A 72 -7.27 12.89 -4.59
N ASP A 73 -8.54 12.60 -4.90
CA ASP A 73 -9.46 13.56 -5.52
C ASP A 73 -9.69 14.83 -4.68
N GLN A 74 -9.52 14.75 -3.35
CA GLN A 74 -9.61 15.92 -2.46
C GLN A 74 -8.35 16.78 -2.49
N HIS A 75 -7.20 16.20 -2.85
CA HIS A 75 -5.90 16.87 -2.92
C HIS A 75 -5.56 17.37 -4.33
N THR A 76 -6.21 16.82 -5.37
CA THR A 76 -6.08 17.33 -6.75
C THR A 76 -6.94 18.61 -6.92
N PRO A 77 -6.34 19.76 -7.25
CA PRO A 77 -7.12 20.97 -7.49
C PRO A 77 -8.07 20.77 -8.68
N ARG A 78 -9.35 21.11 -8.49
CA ARG A 78 -10.33 21.13 -9.58
C ARG A 78 -10.02 22.35 -10.45
N CYS A 79 -9.70 22.12 -11.74
CA CYS A 79 -9.61 23.16 -12.75
C CYS A 79 -10.93 23.92 -12.92
#